data_AF-A0A523RQT7-F1
#
_entry.id   AF-A0A523RQT7-F1
#
_cell.length_a   1.000
_cell.length_b   1.000
_cell.length_c   1.000
_cell.angle_alpha   90.00
_cell.angle_beta   90.00
_cell.angle_gamma   90.00
#
_symmetry.space_group_name_H-M   'P 1'
#
loop_
_entity.id
_entity.type
_entity.pdbx_description
1 polymer ?
#
loop_
_entity_poly.entity_id
_entity_poly.type
_entity_poly.pdbx_seq_one_letter_code
_entity_poly.pdbx_strand_id
1 'polypeptide(L)'
;MYQRTTENEHQTHDSGENLGTQFVSEAKNMTGLILEDAGSQMDRNLLFKQHENMKIVLDRIWSDVEEGKIEVGCLPLLRTARSVSCPEISRKLKAPEIDHAKIIRDLKLMVNTFRYVIKPKNSRNL
;
A
#
# COMPACT_ATOMS: atom_id res chain seq x y z
N MET A 1 -2.02 -35.97 -38.66
CA MET A 1 -3.06 -35.65 -37.66
C MET A 1 -2.39 -34.97 -36.48
N TYR A 2 -3.01 -33.89 -36.01
CA TYR A 2 -2.70 -33.11 -34.80
C TYR A 2 -2.47 -34.03 -33.58
N GLN A 3 -1.63 -33.69 -32.60
CA GLN A 3 -1.91 -32.62 -31.63
C GLN A 3 -0.64 -31.99 -31.04
N ARG A 4 -0.71 -30.66 -30.97
CA ARG A 4 0.19 -29.70 -30.35
C ARG A 4 -0.22 -29.60 -28.87
N THR A 5 0.57 -30.14 -27.95
CA THR A 5 0.38 -29.89 -26.51
C THR A 5 0.79 -28.45 -26.23
N THR A 6 -0.21 -27.64 -25.96
CA THR A 6 -0.08 -26.28 -25.45
C THR A 6 0.05 -26.40 -23.93
N GLU A 7 1.28 -26.36 -23.43
CA GLU A 7 1.54 -26.10 -22.02
C GLU A 7 1.32 -24.61 -21.78
N ASN A 8 0.05 -24.25 -21.57
CA ASN A 8 -0.35 -22.93 -21.10
C ASN A 8 -0.83 -23.11 -19.66
N GLU A 9 0.14 -23.27 -18.76
CA GLU A 9 -0.13 -23.30 -17.33
C GLU A 9 -0.64 -21.92 -16.89
N HIS A 10 -1.90 -21.94 -16.48
CA HIS A 10 -2.63 -20.82 -15.91
C HIS A 10 -1.92 -20.30 -14.66
N GLN A 11 -1.14 -19.22 -14.80
CA GLN A 11 -0.82 -18.32 -13.70
C GLN A 11 -1.95 -17.28 -13.58
N THR A 12 -3.10 -17.70 -13.05
CA THR A 12 -4.16 -16.78 -12.66
C THR A 12 -4.57 -17.07 -11.22
N HIS A 13 -4.77 -15.98 -10.47
CA HIS A 13 -5.36 -15.90 -9.13
C HIS A 13 -4.42 -15.98 -7.90
N ASP A 14 -3.79 -14.86 -7.54
CA ASP A 14 -3.89 -14.30 -6.16
C ASP A 14 -3.41 -12.83 -5.99
N SER A 15 -3.58 -11.96 -7.00
CA SER A 15 -2.93 -10.64 -6.98
C SER A 15 -3.54 -9.64 -5.98
N GLY A 16 -4.85 -9.64 -5.78
CA GLY A 16 -5.55 -8.60 -5.01
C GLY A 16 -5.43 -8.72 -3.48
N GLU A 17 -5.55 -9.93 -2.91
CA GLU A 17 -5.31 -10.14 -1.48
C GLU A 17 -3.84 -9.92 -1.12
N ASN A 18 -2.94 -10.22 -2.07
CA ASN A 18 -1.52 -9.92 -1.96
C ASN A 18 -1.25 -8.42 -1.88
N LEU A 19 -1.88 -7.57 -2.71
CA LEU A 19 -1.62 -6.12 -2.70
C LEU A 19 -2.08 -5.43 -1.40
N GLY A 20 -3.26 -5.80 -0.87
CA GLY A 20 -3.71 -5.27 0.42
C GLY A 20 -2.76 -5.65 1.56
N THR A 21 -2.29 -6.88 1.56
CA THR A 21 -1.31 -7.39 2.54
C THR A 21 0.06 -6.72 2.36
N GLN A 22 0.50 -6.52 1.12
CA GLN A 22 1.74 -5.83 0.79
C GLN A 22 1.70 -4.40 1.30
N PHE A 23 0.63 -3.65 1.04
CA PHE A 23 0.49 -2.27 1.54
C PHE A 23 0.59 -2.21 3.07
N VAL A 24 -0.11 -3.12 3.76
CA VAL A 24 -0.06 -3.23 5.22
C VAL A 24 1.35 -3.56 5.71
N SER A 25 2.09 -4.41 5.00
CA SER A 25 3.48 -4.73 5.29
C SER A 25 4.36 -3.49 5.15
N GLU A 26 4.28 -2.77 4.02
CA GLU A 26 5.06 -1.56 3.78
C GLU A 26 4.78 -0.46 4.83
N ALA A 27 3.53 -0.26 5.21
CA ALA A 27 3.15 0.71 6.24
C ALA A 27 3.66 0.33 7.65
N LYS A 28 3.71 -0.97 7.96
CA LYS A 28 4.30 -1.47 9.22
C LYS A 28 5.81 -1.34 9.23
N ASN A 29 6.47 -1.67 8.13
CA ASN A 29 7.92 -1.49 7.97
C ASN A 29 8.28 -0.01 8.14
N MET A 30 7.51 0.89 7.52
CA MET A 30 7.65 2.33 7.71
C MET A 30 7.47 2.75 9.19
N THR A 31 6.50 2.17 9.88
CA THR A 31 6.29 2.43 11.31
C THR A 31 7.51 2.01 12.14
N GLY A 32 8.12 0.87 11.83
CA GLY A 32 9.36 0.41 12.47
C GLY A 32 10.52 1.40 12.27
N LEU A 33 10.74 1.83 11.02
CA LEU A 33 11.78 2.80 10.69
C LEU A 33 11.58 4.16 11.38
N ILE A 34 10.33 4.62 11.53
CA ILE A 34 10.03 5.87 12.24
C ILE A 34 10.29 5.73 13.75
N LEU A 35 10.05 4.55 14.33
CA LEU A 35 10.38 4.28 15.73
C LEU A 35 11.89 4.24 15.97
N GLU A 36 12.65 3.66 15.05
CA GLU A 36 14.11 3.65 15.08
C GLU A 36 14.69 5.06 14.94
N ASP A 37 14.19 5.85 13.99
CA ASP A 37 14.60 7.24 13.77
C ASP A 37 14.42 8.12 15.03
N ALA A 38 13.33 7.90 15.78
CA ALA A 38 13.08 8.61 17.04
C ALA A 38 14.13 8.31 18.13
N GLY A 39 14.83 7.17 18.05
CA GLY A 39 15.81 6.72 19.03
C GLY A 39 17.28 6.94 18.64
N SER A 40 17.60 6.99 17.34
CA SER A 40 19.00 6.97 16.87
C SER A 40 19.34 7.91 15.71
N GLN A 41 18.42 8.80 15.28
CA GLN A 41 18.59 9.69 14.11
C GLN A 41 19.01 8.91 12.86
N MET A 42 18.01 8.44 12.11
CA MET A 42 18.19 7.60 10.94
C MET A 42 18.35 8.43 9.66
N ASP A 43 18.91 7.82 8.61
CA ASP A 43 18.94 8.43 7.29
C ASP A 43 17.51 8.64 6.75
N ARG A 44 17.14 9.90 6.54
CA ARG A 44 15.84 10.29 5.97
C ARG A 44 15.62 9.69 4.58
N ASN A 45 16.66 9.38 3.81
CA ASN A 45 16.52 8.72 2.52
C ASN A 45 15.87 7.34 2.64
N LEU A 46 16.11 6.62 3.75
CA LEU A 46 15.48 5.34 4.00
C LEU A 46 13.99 5.49 4.27
N LEU A 47 13.59 6.52 5.02
CA LEU A 47 12.18 6.87 5.25
C LEU A 47 11.48 7.24 3.94
N PHE A 48 12.13 8.03 3.08
CA PHE A 48 11.58 8.39 1.77
C PHE A 48 11.45 7.19 0.84
N LYS A 49 12.46 6.32 0.81
CA LYS A 49 12.41 5.07 0.03
C LYS A 49 11.24 4.20 0.47
N GLN A 50 11.06 4.04 1.78
CA GLN A 50 9.96 3.23 2.31
C GLN A 50 8.59 3.86 2.04
N HIS A 51 8.49 5.19 2.13
CA HIS A 51 7.27 5.92 1.75
C HIS A 51 6.94 5.73 0.27
N GLU A 52 7.93 5.78 -0.63
CA GLU A 52 7.73 5.55 -2.06
C GLU A 52 7.29 4.12 -2.35
N ASN A 53 7.85 3.10 -1.68
CA ASN A 53 7.38 1.73 -1.79
C ASN A 53 5.88 1.60 -1.45
N MET A 54 5.46 2.20 -0.33
CA MET A 54 4.06 2.21 0.09
C MET A 54 3.17 2.92 -0.94
N LYS A 55 3.65 4.03 -1.52
CA LYS A 55 2.95 4.79 -2.56
C LYS A 55 2.80 3.97 -3.85
N ILE A 56 3.85 3.28 -4.30
CA ILE A 56 3.81 2.41 -5.49
C ILE A 56 2.74 1.33 -5.34
N VAL A 57 2.68 0.68 -4.17
CA VAL A 57 1.65 -0.35 -3.91
C VAL A 57 0.25 0.28 -3.93
N LEU A 58 0.08 1.46 -3.35
CA LEU A 58 -1.19 2.17 -3.33
C LEU A 58 -1.65 2.59 -4.74
N ASP A 59 -0.74 3.11 -5.56
CA ASP A 59 -1.01 3.48 -6.95
C ASP A 59 -1.36 2.24 -7.79
N ARG A 60 -0.70 1.10 -7.54
CA ARG A 60 -1.05 -0.17 -8.19
C ARG A 60 -2.45 -0.66 -7.80
N ILE A 61 -2.80 -0.62 -6.52
CA ILE A 61 -4.16 -0.96 -6.06
C ILE A 61 -5.19 -0.07 -6.75
N TRP A 62 -4.91 1.22 -6.87
CA TRP A 62 -5.80 2.15 -7.55
C TRP A 62 -5.96 1.81 -9.05
N SER A 63 -4.86 1.56 -9.77
CA SER A 63 -4.90 1.16 -11.19
C SER A 63 -5.71 -0.13 -11.38
N ASP A 64 -5.46 -1.15 -10.56
CA ASP A 64 -6.18 -2.42 -10.65
C ASP A 64 -7.67 -2.28 -10.33
N VAL A 65 -8.06 -1.30 -9.50
CA VAL A 65 -9.47 -0.95 -9.25
C VAL A 65 -10.09 -0.21 -10.44
N GLU A 66 -9.38 0.74 -11.04
CA GLU A 66 -9.84 1.46 -12.25
C GLU A 66 -10.02 0.52 -13.45
N GLU A 67 -9.17 -0.50 -13.54
CA GLU A 67 -9.22 -1.53 -14.58
C GLU A 67 -10.23 -2.65 -14.27
N GLY A 68 -10.89 -2.61 -13.10
CA GLY A 68 -11.86 -3.62 -12.68
C GLY A 68 -11.26 -4.98 -12.32
N LYS A 69 -9.94 -5.09 -12.15
CA LYS A 69 -9.24 -6.32 -11.73
C LYS A 69 -9.40 -6.61 -10.24
N ILE A 70 -9.57 -5.56 -9.44
CA ILE A 70 -9.71 -5.62 -7.99
C ILE A 70 -10.95 -4.83 -7.55
N GLU A 71 -11.65 -5.36 -6.56
CA GLU A 71 -12.69 -4.66 -5.82
C GLU A 71 -12.18 -4.22 -4.45
N VAL A 72 -12.73 -3.11 -3.96
CA VAL A 72 -12.48 -2.59 -2.61
C VAL A 72 -13.79 -2.30 -1.90
N GLY A 73 -13.82 -2.54 -0.59
CA GLY A 73 -14.98 -2.29 0.26
C GLY A 73 -15.34 -0.80 0.41
N CYS A 74 -14.42 0.12 0.09
CA CYS A 74 -14.71 1.56 0.11
C CYS A 74 -13.80 2.36 -0.84
N LEU A 75 -14.30 2.63 -2.04
CA LEU A 75 -13.58 3.42 -3.06
C LEU A 75 -13.24 4.86 -2.62
N PRO A 76 -14.14 5.63 -1.96
CA PRO A 76 -13.80 6.97 -1.48
C PRO A 76 -12.64 6.99 -0.48
N LEU A 77 -12.54 5.99 0.40
CA LEU A 77 -11.44 5.89 1.35
C LEU A 77 -10.12 5.49 0.67
N LEU A 78 -10.16 4.59 -0.33
CA LEU A 78 -8.98 4.32 -1.15
C LEU A 78 -8.49 5.59 -1.85
N ARG A 79 -9.40 6.33 -2.49
CA ARG A 79 -9.09 7.61 -3.14
C ARG A 79 -8.46 8.59 -2.15
N THR A 80 -9.05 8.73 -0.97
CA THR A 80 -8.54 9.62 0.10
C THR A 80 -7.15 9.18 0.57
N ALA A 81 -6.92 7.88 0.74
CA ALA A 81 -5.61 7.36 1.11
C ALA A 81 -4.54 7.74 0.07
N ARG A 82 -4.89 7.65 -1.22
CA ARG A 82 -4.01 8.00 -2.35
C ARG A 82 -3.77 9.49 -2.49
N SER A 83 -4.83 10.30 -2.51
CA SER A 83 -4.73 11.72 -2.87
C SER A 83 -4.48 12.65 -1.68
N VAL A 84 -4.70 12.17 -0.45
CA VAL A 84 -4.56 12.98 0.77
C VAL A 84 -3.58 12.34 1.74
N SER A 85 -3.89 11.15 2.27
CA SER A 85 -3.15 10.59 3.41
C SER A 85 -1.69 10.25 3.07
N CYS A 86 -1.46 9.60 1.92
CA CYS A 86 -0.11 9.26 1.49
C CYS A 86 0.76 10.50 1.18
N PRO A 87 0.29 11.51 0.43
CA PRO A 87 1.00 12.78 0.26
C PRO A 87 1.24 13.52 1.58
N GLU A 88 0.28 13.48 2.51
CA GLU A 88 0.41 14.12 3.82
C GLU A 88 1.56 13.53 4.64
N ILE A 89 1.73 12.20 4.61
CA ILE A 89 2.89 11.54 5.23
C ILE A 89 4.19 12.02 4.58
N SER A 90 4.24 12.11 3.24
CA SER A 90 5.42 12.64 2.53
C SER A 90 5.77 14.05 3.00
N ARG A 91 4.76 14.92 3.14
CA ARG A 91 4.93 16.29 3.62
C ARG A 91 5.50 16.32 5.03
N LYS A 92 5.00 15.46 5.93
CA LYS A 92 5.50 15.35 7.31
C LYS A 92 6.94 14.85 7.38
N LEU A 93 7.34 13.92 6.51
CA LEU A 93 8.74 13.47 6.41
C LEU A 93 9.70 14.55 5.91
N LYS A 94 9.22 15.46 5.06
CA LYS A 94 10.00 16.58 4.53
C LYS A 94 10.13 17.74 5.51
N ALA A 95 9.43 17.70 6.63
CA ALA A 95 9.51 18.75 7.63
C ALA A 95 10.94 18.85 8.23
N PRO A 96 11.39 20.05 8.65
CA PRO A 96 12.68 20.21 9.33
C PRO A 96 12.79 19.33 10.56
N GLU A 97 11.71 19.21 11.32
CA GLU A 97 11.56 18.32 12.46
C GLU A 97 10.43 17.33 12.19
N ILE A 98 10.73 16.04 12.34
CA ILE A 98 9.77 14.97 12.12
C ILE A 98 8.95 14.79 13.40
N ASP A 99 7.64 14.92 13.29
CA ASP A 99 6.72 14.54 14.37
C ASP A 99 6.41 13.04 14.25
N HIS A 100 7.28 12.21 14.83
CA HIS A 100 7.18 10.74 14.75
C HIS A 100 5.82 10.24 15.24
N ALA A 101 5.31 10.80 16.33
CA ALA A 101 4.05 10.38 16.95
C ALA A 101 2.86 10.61 16.01
N LYS A 102 2.80 11.75 15.31
CA LYS A 102 1.76 12.00 14.31
C LYS A 102 1.87 11.06 13.12
N ILE A 103 3.08 10.83 12.59
CA ILE A 103 3.28 9.94 11.44
C ILE A 103 2.90 8.50 11.80
N ILE A 104 3.32 7.99 12.96
CA ILE A 104 2.96 6.65 13.45
C ILE A 104 1.44 6.52 13.61
N ARG A 105 0.77 7.54 14.13
CA ARG A 105 -0.69 7.54 14.26
C ARG A 105 -1.37 7.41 12.90
N ASP A 106 -0.93 8.19 11.92
CA ASP A 106 -1.49 8.16 10.57
C ASP A 106 -1.25 6.80 9.89
N LEU A 107 -0.04 6.25 10.01
CA LEU A 107 0.30 4.93 9.49
C LEU A 107 -0.57 3.83 10.12
N LYS A 108 -0.77 3.86 11.44
CA LYS A 108 -1.67 2.93 12.14
C LYS A 108 -3.11 3.04 11.64
N LEU A 109 -3.60 4.26 11.43
CA LEU A 109 -4.93 4.49 10.88
C LEU A 109 -5.03 3.96 9.45
N MET A 110 -4.02 4.16 8.61
CA MET A 110 -3.97 3.63 7.25
C MET A 110 -3.95 2.10 7.25
N VAL A 111 -3.12 1.46 8.08
CA VAL A 111 -3.10 -0.01 8.25
C VAL A 111 -4.48 -0.54 8.64
N ASN A 112 -5.14 0.08 9.61
CA ASN A 112 -6.47 -0.35 10.04
C ASN A 112 -7.52 -0.13 8.94
N THR A 113 -7.44 1.00 8.23
CA THR A 113 -8.35 1.29 7.11
C THR A 113 -8.22 0.25 6.01
N PHE A 114 -6.99 -0.14 5.65
CA PHE A 114 -6.74 -1.19 4.67
C PHE A 114 -7.22 -2.57 5.12
N ARG A 115 -6.97 -2.92 6.38
CA ARG A 115 -7.36 -4.21 6.94
C ARG A 115 -8.87 -4.39 7.10
N TYR A 116 -9.58 -3.33 7.50
CA TYR A 116 -10.96 -3.46 7.96
C TYR A 116 -11.99 -2.87 6.99
N VAL A 117 -11.60 -1.88 6.18
CA VAL A 117 -12.55 -1.10 5.37
C VAL A 117 -12.27 -1.21 3.87
N ILE A 118 -11.06 -0.88 3.40
CA ILE A 118 -10.72 -0.91 1.97
C ILE A 118 -10.66 -2.35 1.47
N LYS A 119 -9.95 -3.27 2.16
CA LYS A 119 -9.91 -4.72 1.86
C LYS A 119 -9.86 -5.04 0.35
N PRO A 120 -8.75 -4.75 -0.35
CA PRO A 120 -8.59 -5.12 -1.75
C PRO A 120 -8.76 -6.63 -1.95
N LYS A 121 -9.54 -7.03 -2.95
CA LYS A 121 -9.80 -8.43 -3.31
C LYS A 121 -9.88 -8.56 -4.83
N ASN A 122 -9.49 -9.70 -5.37
CA ASN A 122 -9.67 -9.96 -6.81
C ASN A 122 -11.16 -9.84 -7.16
N SER A 123 -11.46 -9.10 -8.23
CA SER A 123 -12.81 -9.05 -8.78
C SER A 123 -13.21 -10.47 -9.17
N ARG A 124 -14.33 -10.95 -8.63
CA ARG A 124 -14.93 -12.20 -9.09
C ARG A 124 -15.72 -11.80 -10.33
N ASN A 125 -15.17 -12.06 -11.53
CA ASN A 125 -15.91 -11.84 -12.77
C ASN A 125 -17.34 -12.40 -12.64
N LEU A 126 -18.34 -11.53 -12.81
CA LEU A 126 -19.73 -11.88 -13.11
C LEU A 126 -19.85 -12.17 -14.61
#